data_AF-L9LQC1-F1
#
_entry.id   AF-L9LQC1-F1
#
_cell.length_a   1.000
_cell.length_b   1.000
_cell.length_c   1.000
_cell.angle_alpha   90.00
_cell.angle_beta   90.00
_cell.angle_gamma   90.00
#
_symmetry.space_group_name_H-M   'P 1'
#
loop_
_entity.id
_entity.type
_entity.pdbx_description
1 polymer ?
#
loop_
_entity_poly.entity_id
_entity_poly.type
_entity_poly.pdbx_seq_one_letter_code
_entity_poly.pdbx_strand_id
1 'polypeptide(L)'
;MNAQQIIKRLSVLKSERQKHEQTWKQCYKYCAPDRMPSFNDITGSSLEQQRKNARAELYDSTAVDGIQLLTSSIISGVTPASSKWFKAEPSGINKGSELNEGERWLEEVTDWMHRNIHASNYDSEIADAVTDLLVCGHTILYIDQKENGGYVFNTWDVSNCFISSTQANGLIDVIFKEFELTAEQIASEYGIDKVSDKVKNALDKNPDQKFTLIHAIYPRSKEHVKRI
;
A
#
# COMPACT_ATOMS: atom_id res chain seq x y z
N MET A 1 9.43 -18.37 10.37
CA MET A 1 8.14 -18.92 9.90
C MET A 1 8.38 -19.66 8.59
N ASN A 2 7.74 -20.81 8.38
CA ASN A 2 7.81 -21.52 7.10
C ASN A 2 6.62 -21.15 6.18
N ALA A 3 6.68 -21.54 4.91
CA ALA A 3 5.66 -21.18 3.92
C ALA A 3 4.25 -21.70 4.27
N GLN A 4 4.13 -22.91 4.83
CA GLN A 4 2.85 -23.48 5.24
C GLN A 4 2.19 -22.65 6.36
N GLN A 5 2.97 -22.14 7.30
CA GLN A 5 2.49 -21.26 8.36
C GLN A 5 2.00 -19.92 7.81
N ILE A 6 2.70 -19.35 6.82
CA ILE A 6 2.29 -18.11 6.14
C ILE A 6 0.93 -18.30 5.48
N ILE A 7 0.77 -19.37 4.69
CA ILE A 7 -0.48 -19.68 3.98
C ILE A 7 -1.63 -19.89 4.98
N LYS A 8 -1.41 -20.67 6.04
CA LYS A 8 -2.43 -20.92 7.07
C LYS A 8 -2.85 -19.65 7.80
N ARG A 9 -1.91 -18.76 8.11
CA ARG A 9 -2.24 -17.49 8.78
C ARG A 9 -3.02 -16.57 7.84
N LEU A 10 -2.61 -16.48 6.58
CA LEU A 10 -3.32 -15.71 5.57
C LEU A 10 -4.76 -16.20 5.37
N SER A 11 -5.00 -17.52 5.34
CA SER A 11 -6.36 -18.05 5.20
C SER A 11 -7.28 -17.65 6.36
N VAL A 12 -6.75 -17.57 7.59
CA VAL A 12 -7.52 -17.07 8.75
C VAL A 12 -7.86 -15.60 8.57
N LEU A 13 -6.89 -14.77 8.18
CA LEU A 13 -7.12 -13.33 7.95
C LEU A 13 -8.15 -13.07 6.83
N LYS A 14 -8.13 -13.89 5.77
CA LYS A 14 -9.17 -13.86 4.72
C LYS A 14 -10.56 -14.10 5.29
N SER A 15 -10.72 -15.15 6.09
CA SER A 15 -12.01 -15.48 6.72
C SER A 15 -12.50 -14.37 7.66
N GLU A 16 -11.59 -13.75 8.42
CA GLU A 16 -11.93 -12.64 9.31
C GLU A 16 -12.36 -11.39 8.53
N ARG A 17 -11.68 -11.07 7.41
CA ARG A 17 -11.98 -9.91 6.57
C ARG A 17 -13.27 -10.07 5.78
N GLN A 18 -13.61 -11.29 5.35
CA GLN A 18 -14.75 -11.59 4.47
C GLN A 18 -16.07 -10.96 4.94
N LYS A 19 -16.29 -10.88 6.26
CA LYS A 19 -17.50 -10.26 6.85
C LYS A 19 -17.64 -8.76 6.57
N HIS A 20 -16.56 -8.07 6.22
CA HIS A 20 -16.54 -6.63 5.93
C HIS A 20 -16.62 -6.31 4.43
N GLU A 21 -16.19 -7.24 3.58
CA GLU A 21 -16.01 -6.99 2.15
C GLU A 21 -17.32 -6.61 1.44
N GLN A 22 -18.46 -7.14 1.88
CA GLN A 22 -19.76 -6.76 1.31
C GLN A 22 -20.07 -5.28 1.57
N THR A 23 -19.83 -4.79 2.79
CA THR A 23 -20.02 -3.39 3.15
C THR A 23 -19.07 -2.51 2.35
N TRP A 24 -17.79 -2.87 2.28
CA TRP A 24 -16.80 -2.12 1.50
C TRP A 24 -17.16 -2.06 0.02
N LYS A 25 -17.60 -3.16 -0.59
CA LYS A 25 -18.11 -3.17 -1.98
C LYS A 25 -19.24 -2.17 -2.18
N GLN A 26 -20.18 -2.08 -1.24
CA GLN A 26 -21.27 -1.08 -1.33
C GLN A 26 -20.74 0.35 -1.18
N CYS A 27 -19.83 0.59 -0.23
CA CYS A 27 -19.19 1.90 -0.08
C CYS A 27 -18.48 2.32 -1.37
N TYR A 28 -17.64 1.46 -1.96
CA TYR A 28 -17.01 1.75 -3.25
C TYR A 28 -18.02 2.00 -4.35
N LYS A 29 -19.08 1.18 -4.45
CA LYS A 29 -20.12 1.32 -5.47
C LYS A 29 -20.73 2.72 -5.48
N TYR A 30 -21.07 3.25 -4.31
CA TYR A 30 -21.80 4.52 -4.18
C TYR A 30 -20.91 5.75 -4.02
N CYS A 31 -19.67 5.57 -3.57
CA CYS A 31 -18.77 6.68 -3.26
C CYS A 31 -17.61 6.84 -4.24
N ALA A 32 -17.05 5.74 -4.76
CA ALA A 32 -15.87 5.76 -5.62
C ALA A 32 -15.86 4.53 -6.55
N PRO A 33 -16.81 4.43 -7.50
CA PRO A 33 -16.97 3.23 -8.33
C PRO A 33 -15.73 2.94 -9.18
N ASP A 34 -15.01 3.97 -9.64
CA ASP A 34 -13.78 3.82 -10.42
C ASP A 34 -12.61 3.25 -9.62
N ARG A 35 -12.63 3.43 -8.30
CA ARG A 35 -11.63 2.90 -7.38
C ARG A 35 -12.01 1.52 -6.82
N MET A 36 -13.24 1.04 -7.10
CA MET A 36 -13.72 -0.25 -6.60
C MET A 36 -12.70 -1.37 -6.86
N PRO A 37 -12.27 -2.11 -5.83
CA PRO A 37 -11.30 -3.18 -5.99
C PRO A 37 -11.94 -4.55 -6.17
N SER A 38 -11.13 -5.53 -6.55
CA SER A 38 -11.59 -6.91 -6.81
C SER A 38 -11.37 -7.83 -5.62
N PHE A 39 -12.31 -7.87 -4.67
CA PHE A 39 -12.21 -8.70 -3.46
C PHE A 39 -12.23 -10.22 -3.69
N ASN A 40 -12.87 -10.69 -4.76
CA ASN A 40 -13.07 -12.12 -5.00
C ASN A 40 -12.15 -12.70 -6.09
N ASP A 41 -11.42 -11.84 -6.80
CA ASP A 41 -10.64 -12.23 -7.97
C ASP A 41 -9.38 -11.36 -8.06
N ILE A 42 -8.23 -11.93 -7.68
CA ILE A 42 -6.93 -11.25 -7.68
C ILE A 42 -6.56 -10.79 -9.10
N THR A 43 -7.06 -11.47 -10.14
CA THR A 43 -6.78 -11.10 -11.55
C THR A 43 -7.53 -9.85 -12.00
N GLY A 44 -8.62 -9.48 -11.29
CA GLY A 44 -9.49 -8.38 -11.65
C GLY A 44 -10.18 -8.56 -13.01
N SER A 45 -10.32 -9.80 -13.50
CA SER A 45 -10.79 -10.11 -14.86
C SER A 45 -12.16 -9.52 -15.20
N SER A 46 -13.03 -9.39 -14.21
CA SER A 46 -14.39 -8.82 -14.35
C SER A 46 -14.52 -7.40 -13.80
N LEU A 47 -13.42 -6.82 -13.30
CA LEU A 47 -13.46 -5.58 -12.53
C LEU A 47 -14.02 -4.41 -13.34
N GLU A 48 -13.57 -4.24 -14.57
CA GLU A 48 -14.04 -3.13 -15.42
C GLU A 48 -15.55 -3.22 -15.70
N GLN A 49 -16.06 -4.42 -15.94
CA GLN A 49 -17.49 -4.62 -16.13
C GLN A 49 -18.28 -4.33 -14.84
N GLN A 50 -17.75 -4.69 -13.67
CA GLN A 50 -18.37 -4.38 -12.38
C GLN A 50 -18.40 -2.86 -12.14
N ARG A 51 -17.31 -2.15 -12.41
CA ARG A 51 -17.25 -0.69 -12.31
C ARG A 51 -18.23 -0.01 -13.27
N LYS A 52 -18.32 -0.52 -14.51
CA LYS A 52 -19.30 -0.03 -15.50
C LYS A 52 -20.73 -0.18 -15.00
N ASN A 53 -21.08 -1.33 -14.43
CA ASN A 53 -22.40 -1.56 -13.87
C ASN A 53 -22.66 -0.65 -12.66
N ALA A 54 -21.68 -0.50 -11.75
CA ALA A 54 -21.77 0.39 -10.61
C ALA A 54 -22.06 1.85 -11.03
N ARG A 55 -21.38 2.33 -12.07
CA ARG A 55 -21.63 3.66 -12.68
C ARG A 55 -23.05 3.78 -13.25
N ALA A 56 -23.51 2.76 -13.97
CA ALA A 56 -24.84 2.76 -14.59
C ALA A 56 -25.99 2.73 -13.57
N GLU A 57 -25.76 2.14 -12.39
CA GLU A 57 -26.72 2.06 -11.30
C GLU A 57 -26.69 3.29 -10.37
N LEU A 58 -25.79 4.25 -10.61
CA LEU A 58 -25.61 5.44 -9.80
C LEU A 58 -26.55 6.56 -10.28
N TYR A 59 -27.63 6.80 -9.54
CA TYR A 59 -28.64 7.82 -9.87
C TYR A 59 -28.41 9.17 -9.19
N ASP A 60 -27.61 9.20 -8.13
CA ASP A 60 -27.27 10.38 -7.34
C ASP A 60 -25.75 10.45 -7.18
N SER A 61 -25.13 11.56 -7.60
CA SER A 61 -23.69 11.78 -7.53
C SER A 61 -23.24 12.41 -6.21
N THR A 62 -24.15 12.81 -5.31
CA THR A 62 -23.82 13.56 -4.08
C THR A 62 -22.70 12.90 -3.27
N ALA A 63 -22.74 11.58 -3.11
CA ALA A 63 -21.72 10.84 -2.37
C ALA A 63 -20.37 10.78 -3.12
N VAL A 64 -20.40 10.62 -4.44
CA VAL A 64 -19.20 10.60 -5.29
C VAL A 64 -18.51 11.96 -5.28
N ASP A 65 -19.28 13.03 -5.53
CA ASP A 65 -18.80 14.40 -5.51
C ASP A 65 -18.25 14.77 -4.13
N GLY A 66 -18.95 14.34 -3.07
CA GLY A 66 -18.53 14.55 -1.68
C GLY A 66 -17.19 13.88 -1.35
N ILE A 67 -16.98 12.63 -1.77
CA ILE A 67 -15.71 11.94 -1.55
C ILE A 67 -14.58 12.55 -2.38
N GLN A 68 -14.82 12.91 -3.65
CA GLN A 68 -13.80 13.57 -4.46
C GLN A 68 -13.36 14.92 -3.86
N LEU A 69 -14.32 15.71 -3.37
CA LEU A 69 -14.05 16.97 -2.69
C LEU A 69 -13.28 16.74 -1.37
N LEU A 70 -13.69 15.76 -0.57
CA LEU A 70 -13.03 15.43 0.69
C LEU A 70 -11.60 14.93 0.48
N THR A 71 -11.38 14.04 -0.49
CA THR A 71 -10.04 13.57 -0.88
C THR A 71 -9.14 14.75 -1.24
N SER A 72 -9.62 15.64 -2.11
CA SER A 72 -8.87 16.84 -2.53
C SER A 72 -8.57 17.78 -1.35
N SER A 73 -9.52 17.93 -0.43
CA SER A 73 -9.38 18.76 0.76
C SER A 73 -8.35 18.18 1.74
N ILE A 74 -8.33 16.85 1.93
CA ILE A 74 -7.33 16.20 2.79
C ILE A 74 -5.94 16.34 2.19
N ILE A 75 -5.76 16.07 0.89
CA ILE A 75 -4.44 16.13 0.26
C ILE A 75 -3.88 17.56 0.30
N SER A 76 -4.69 18.55 -0.07
CA SER A 76 -4.28 19.96 -0.03
C SER A 76 -4.05 20.49 1.38
N GLY A 77 -4.75 19.94 2.38
CA GLY A 77 -4.59 20.34 3.78
C GLY A 77 -3.45 19.65 4.52
N VAL A 78 -3.10 18.41 4.16
CA VAL A 78 -2.18 17.56 4.94
C VAL A 78 -0.81 17.44 4.27
N THR A 79 -0.77 17.23 2.96
CA THR A 79 0.50 17.05 2.23
C THR A 79 0.56 17.86 0.92
N PRO A 80 0.34 19.19 0.98
CA PRO A 80 0.44 20.03 -0.22
C PRO A 80 1.89 20.14 -0.72
N ALA A 81 2.08 20.04 -2.04
CA ALA A 81 3.41 20.24 -2.66
C ALA A 81 3.94 21.68 -2.54
N SER A 82 3.06 22.66 -2.32
CA SER A 82 3.39 24.07 -2.28
C SER A 82 3.93 24.54 -0.92
N SER A 83 3.78 23.77 0.14
CA SER A 83 4.23 24.15 1.48
C SER A 83 4.72 22.96 2.29
N LYS A 84 5.84 23.17 3.00
CA LYS A 84 6.45 22.16 3.84
C LYS A 84 5.54 21.81 5.02
N TRP A 85 5.14 20.54 5.11
CA TRP A 85 4.16 20.04 6.07
C TRP A 85 4.78 19.19 7.20
N PHE A 86 6.11 19.19 7.34
CA PHE A 86 6.82 18.54 8.43
C PHE A 86 8.14 19.24 8.78
N LYS A 87 8.58 19.07 10.03
CA LYS A 87 9.85 19.58 10.55
C LYS A 87 10.48 18.54 11.48
N ALA A 88 11.80 18.46 11.48
CA ALA A 88 12.57 17.69 12.45
C ALA A 88 13.09 18.63 13.54
N GLU A 89 12.93 18.24 14.80
CA GLU A 89 13.42 18.99 15.96
C GLU A 89 14.26 18.08 16.86
N PRO A 90 15.41 18.55 17.39
CA PRO A 90 16.18 17.78 18.34
C PRO A 90 15.38 17.49 19.61
N SER A 91 15.41 16.24 20.09
CA SER A 91 14.79 15.89 21.37
C SER A 91 15.71 16.24 22.55
N GLY A 92 15.14 16.69 23.66
CA GLY A 92 15.86 16.89 24.93
C GLY A 92 16.76 18.14 25.02
N ILE A 93 16.67 19.08 24.07
CA ILE A 93 17.41 20.35 24.11
C ILE A 93 16.48 21.48 24.58
N ASN A 94 16.91 22.26 25.56
CA ASN A 94 16.22 23.50 25.95
C ASN A 94 16.31 24.49 24.79
N LYS A 95 15.17 24.96 24.29
CA LYS A 95 15.10 25.94 23.19
C LYS A 95 15.90 27.19 23.55
N GLY A 96 17.07 27.34 22.97
CA GLY A 96 17.80 28.61 22.93
C GLY A 96 17.12 29.58 21.94
N SER A 97 17.52 30.84 21.97
CA SER A 97 16.99 31.88 21.07
C SER A 97 17.57 31.83 19.66
N GLU A 98 18.66 31.10 19.43
CA GLU A 98 19.33 30.99 18.12
C GLU A 98 19.34 29.54 17.64
N LEU A 99 19.07 29.36 16.34
CA LEU A 99 19.20 28.08 15.66
C LEU A 99 20.66 27.62 15.71
N ASN A 100 20.92 26.53 16.43
CA ASN A 100 22.23 25.90 16.40
C ASN A 100 22.49 25.23 15.04
N GLU A 101 23.75 24.92 14.74
CA GLU A 101 24.16 24.30 13.47
C GLU A 101 23.39 23.00 13.18
N GLY A 102 23.04 22.22 14.20
CA GLY A 102 22.25 21.00 14.07
C GLY A 102 20.81 21.27 13.61
N GLU A 103 20.17 22.33 14.09
CA GLU A 103 18.83 22.71 13.66
C GLU A 103 18.80 23.17 12.20
N ARG A 104 19.84 23.88 11.74
CA ARG A 104 19.99 24.26 10.32
C ARG A 104 20.15 23.02 9.44
N TRP A 105 20.98 22.06 9.85
CA TRP A 105 21.12 20.80 9.12
C TRP A 105 19.80 20.02 9.05
N LEU A 106 19.03 19.96 10.13
CA LEU A 106 17.70 19.32 10.12
C LEU A 106 16.71 20.01 9.19
N GLU A 107 16.79 21.34 9.06
CA GLU A 107 15.99 22.11 8.11
C GLU A 107 16.35 21.73 6.66
N GLU A 108 17.65 21.66 6.33
CA GLU A 108 18.14 21.22 5.01
C GLU A 108 17.69 19.78 4.68
N VAL A 109 17.78 18.87 5.66
CA VAL A 109 17.34 17.46 5.50
C VAL A 109 15.85 17.40 5.21
N THR A 110 15.03 18.13 5.96
CA THR A 110 13.58 18.11 5.78
C THR A 110 13.13 18.83 4.50
N ASP A 111 13.85 19.86 4.05
CA ASP A 111 13.65 20.48 2.72
C ASP A 111 14.02 19.51 1.59
N TRP A 112 15.12 18.77 1.76
CA TRP A 112 15.50 17.73 0.82
C TRP A 112 14.45 16.62 0.76
N MET A 113 13.97 16.12 1.90
CA MET A 113 12.91 15.10 1.95
C MET A 113 11.63 15.58 1.26
N HIS A 114 11.16 16.79 1.58
CA HIS A 114 9.95 17.36 1.01
C HIS A 114 10.05 17.45 -0.52
N ARG A 115 11.17 17.98 -1.03
CA ARG A 115 11.43 18.02 -2.48
C ARG A 115 11.47 16.64 -3.11
N ASN A 116 12.08 15.65 -2.47
CA ASN A 116 12.15 14.28 -3.01
C ASN A 116 10.79 13.58 -3.03
N ILE A 117 9.93 13.84 -2.05
CA ILE A 117 8.55 13.32 -2.06
C ILE A 117 7.79 13.88 -3.26
N HIS A 118 7.76 15.21 -3.43
CA HIS A 118 7.00 15.85 -4.51
C HIS A 118 7.69 15.81 -5.89
N ALA A 119 8.96 15.41 -5.96
CA ALA A 119 9.64 15.08 -7.22
C ALA A 119 9.43 13.61 -7.65
N SER A 120 8.82 12.79 -6.80
CA SER A 120 8.49 11.39 -7.09
C SER A 120 7.06 11.25 -7.67
N ASN A 121 6.51 10.03 -7.68
CA ASN A 121 5.11 9.78 -8.05
C ASN A 121 4.13 9.93 -6.86
N TYR A 122 4.55 10.51 -5.73
CA TYR A 122 3.68 10.69 -4.56
C TYR A 122 2.35 11.40 -4.90
N ASP A 123 2.42 12.52 -5.60
CA ASP A 123 1.26 13.37 -5.88
C ASP A 123 0.21 12.67 -6.78
N SER A 124 0.63 11.67 -7.58
CA SER A 124 -0.29 10.83 -8.35
C SER A 124 -0.87 9.66 -7.54
N GLU A 125 -0.11 9.11 -6.58
CA GLU A 125 -0.52 7.92 -5.82
C GLU A 125 -1.41 8.24 -4.62
N ILE A 126 -1.20 9.40 -3.98
CA ILE A 126 -1.86 9.74 -2.72
C ILE A 126 -3.39 9.89 -2.86
N ALA A 127 -3.87 10.26 -4.05
CA ALA A 127 -5.31 10.38 -4.32
C ALA A 127 -6.05 9.05 -4.14
N ASP A 128 -5.47 7.96 -4.65
CA ASP A 128 -6.02 6.61 -4.47
C ASP A 128 -5.95 6.19 -3.00
N ALA A 129 -4.82 6.44 -2.34
CA ALA A 129 -4.63 6.05 -0.94
C ALA A 129 -5.64 6.73 -0.01
N VAL A 130 -5.84 8.04 -0.16
CA VAL A 130 -6.81 8.81 0.63
C VAL A 130 -8.24 8.40 0.29
N THR A 131 -8.55 8.13 -0.98
CA THR A 131 -9.89 7.66 -1.37
C THR A 131 -10.21 6.31 -0.71
N ASP A 132 -9.28 5.35 -0.73
CA ASP A 132 -9.47 4.06 -0.06
C ASP A 132 -9.69 4.23 1.45
N LEU A 133 -8.88 5.10 2.08
CA LEU A 133 -9.01 5.43 3.50
C LEU A 133 -10.40 5.95 3.84
N LEU A 134 -10.96 6.85 3.02
CA LEU A 134 -12.30 7.41 3.24
C LEU A 134 -13.42 6.42 2.97
N VAL A 135 -13.25 5.53 1.99
CA VAL A 135 -14.32 4.65 1.50
C VAL A 135 -14.40 3.33 2.29
N CYS A 136 -13.27 2.68 2.56
CA CYS A 136 -13.25 1.41 3.30
C CYS A 136 -12.62 1.50 4.70
N GLY A 137 -12.13 2.68 5.10
CA GLY A 137 -11.63 2.95 6.44
C GLY A 137 -10.15 2.62 6.65
N HIS A 138 -9.44 2.17 5.62
CA HIS A 138 -8.00 1.95 5.67
C HIS A 138 -7.39 2.03 4.27
N THR A 139 -6.05 2.18 4.22
CA THR A 139 -5.29 2.21 2.97
C THR A 139 -3.91 1.60 3.19
N ILE A 140 -3.23 1.25 2.09
CA ILE A 140 -1.87 0.73 2.11
C ILE A 140 -1.05 1.53 1.10
N LEU A 141 -0.23 2.44 1.61
CA LEU A 141 0.77 3.16 0.81
C LEU A 141 2.14 2.51 1.02
N TYR A 142 2.60 1.78 0.02
CA TYR A 142 3.93 1.19 0.02
C TYR A 142 4.95 2.19 -0.53
N ILE A 143 6.11 2.26 0.12
CA ILE A 143 7.20 3.15 -0.28
C ILE A 143 8.42 2.29 -0.57
N ASP A 144 8.94 2.43 -1.78
CA ASP A 144 10.16 1.79 -2.25
C ASP A 144 11.17 2.84 -2.74
N GLN A 145 12.35 2.40 -3.13
CA GLN A 145 13.43 3.26 -3.63
C GLN A 145 13.88 2.79 -5.02
N LYS A 146 14.12 3.73 -5.93
CA LYS A 146 14.73 3.42 -7.23
C LYS A 146 16.21 3.05 -7.04
N GLU A 147 16.76 2.25 -7.95
CA GLU A 147 18.17 1.83 -7.94
C GLU A 147 19.15 3.02 -7.83
N ASN A 148 18.85 4.13 -8.51
CA ASN A 148 19.66 5.36 -8.53
C ASN A 148 19.24 6.42 -7.50
N GLY A 149 18.38 6.05 -6.53
CA GLY A 149 17.82 6.97 -5.55
C GLY A 149 16.51 7.64 -5.98
N GLY A 150 15.80 8.17 -4.98
CA GLY A 150 14.44 8.70 -5.12
C GLY A 150 13.38 7.68 -4.71
N TYR A 151 12.25 8.20 -4.21
CA TYR A 151 11.15 7.38 -3.73
C TYR A 151 10.26 6.88 -4.88
N VAL A 152 9.64 5.73 -4.67
CA VAL A 152 8.51 5.23 -5.46
C VAL A 152 7.39 4.90 -4.49
N PHE A 153 6.26 5.56 -4.68
CA PHE A 153 5.05 5.29 -3.93
C PHE A 153 4.18 4.31 -4.73
N ASN A 154 3.45 3.45 -4.03
CA ASN A 154 2.50 2.54 -4.64
C ASN A 154 1.34 2.30 -3.68
N THR A 155 0.16 2.74 -4.08
CA THR A 155 -1.07 2.44 -3.34
C THR A 155 -1.52 1.02 -3.65
N TRP A 156 -1.25 0.09 -2.74
CA TRP A 156 -1.67 -1.28 -2.89
C TRP A 156 -3.18 -1.41 -2.71
N ASP A 157 -3.78 -2.20 -3.59
CA ASP A 157 -5.20 -2.50 -3.51
C ASP A 157 -5.54 -3.21 -2.17
N VAL A 158 -6.51 -2.63 -1.45
CA VAL A 158 -7.05 -3.15 -0.20
C VAL A 158 -7.60 -4.58 -0.35
N SER A 159 -8.11 -4.96 -1.54
CA SER A 159 -8.64 -6.31 -1.77
C SER A 159 -7.57 -7.39 -1.66
N ASN A 160 -6.32 -7.05 -1.94
CA ASN A 160 -5.22 -8.00 -2.02
C ASN A 160 -4.31 -7.93 -0.80
N CYS A 161 -4.61 -7.05 0.15
CA CYS A 161 -3.83 -6.83 1.36
C CYS A 161 -4.56 -7.30 2.63
N PHE A 162 -3.80 -7.86 3.57
CA PHE A 162 -4.31 -8.36 4.84
C PHE A 162 -3.38 -7.94 5.96
N ILE A 163 -3.92 -7.30 6.99
CA ILE A 163 -3.17 -6.77 8.12
C ILE A 163 -3.42 -7.57 9.39
N SER A 164 -2.43 -7.62 10.27
CA SER A 164 -2.53 -8.31 11.56
C SER A 164 -1.61 -7.64 12.57
N SER A 165 -1.86 -7.90 13.85
CA SER A 165 -0.97 -7.54 14.95
C SER A 165 -0.38 -8.80 15.56
N THR A 166 0.91 -8.80 15.86
CA THR A 166 1.53 -9.79 16.75
C THR A 166 1.42 -9.41 18.23
N GLN A 167 0.95 -8.20 18.51
CA GLN A 167 0.87 -7.61 19.85
C GLN A 167 -0.58 -7.53 20.34
N ALA A 168 -0.79 -7.76 21.64
CA ALA A 168 -2.11 -7.72 22.25
C ALA A 168 -2.76 -6.33 22.25
N ASN A 169 -1.97 -5.26 22.10
CA ASN A 169 -2.47 -3.88 21.99
C ASN A 169 -3.11 -3.56 20.63
N GLY A 170 -3.07 -4.49 19.67
CA GLY A 170 -3.66 -4.32 18.35
C GLY A 170 -2.88 -3.44 17.38
N LEU A 171 -1.65 -3.02 17.72
CA LEU A 171 -0.82 -2.24 16.81
C LEU A 171 -0.43 -3.09 15.59
N ILE A 172 -0.84 -2.67 14.39
CA ILE A 172 -0.56 -3.38 13.15
C ILE A 172 0.95 -3.40 12.92
N ASP A 173 1.50 -4.61 12.81
CA ASP A 173 2.92 -4.82 12.59
C ASP A 173 3.19 -5.95 11.58
N VAL A 174 2.13 -6.54 11.03
CA VAL A 174 2.18 -7.56 9.98
C VAL A 174 1.27 -7.17 8.83
N ILE A 175 1.77 -7.30 7.60
CA ILE A 175 0.98 -7.19 6.38
C ILE A 175 1.31 -8.35 5.43
N PHE A 176 0.28 -8.89 4.80
CA PHE A 176 0.37 -9.81 3.69
C PHE A 176 -0.20 -9.14 2.45
N LYS A 177 0.45 -9.33 1.30
CA LYS A 177 -0.04 -8.96 -0.01
C LYS A 177 -0.06 -10.19 -0.90
N GLU A 178 -1.20 -10.46 -1.49
CA GLU A 178 -1.32 -11.42 -2.59
C GLU A 178 -1.23 -10.71 -3.93
N PHE A 179 -0.55 -11.35 -4.87
CA PHE A 179 -0.43 -10.86 -6.24
C PHE A 179 -0.06 -12.02 -7.15
N GLU A 180 -0.23 -11.82 -8.44
CA GLU A 180 0.15 -12.81 -9.44
C GLU A 180 1.28 -12.29 -10.32
N LEU A 181 2.18 -13.20 -10.66
CA LEU A 181 3.19 -13.00 -11.69
C LEU A 181 3.20 -14.21 -12.61
N THR A 182 3.60 -14.03 -13.86
CA THR A 182 3.88 -15.13 -14.80
C THR A 182 5.15 -15.88 -14.40
N ALA A 183 5.33 -17.11 -14.91
CA ALA A 183 6.55 -17.88 -14.68
C ALA A 183 7.80 -17.09 -15.12
N GLU A 184 7.71 -16.40 -16.25
CA GLU A 184 8.76 -15.51 -16.77
C GLU A 184 9.09 -14.36 -15.82
N GLN A 185 8.07 -13.64 -15.34
CA GLN A 185 8.26 -12.53 -14.41
C GLN A 185 8.90 -12.99 -13.09
N ILE A 186 8.48 -14.15 -12.56
CA ILE A 186 9.05 -14.71 -11.33
C ILE A 186 10.52 -15.08 -11.53
N ALA A 187 10.86 -15.70 -12.66
CA ALA A 187 12.24 -16.05 -12.97
C ALA A 187 13.12 -14.81 -13.18
N SER A 188 12.59 -13.75 -13.80
CA SER A 188 13.29 -12.48 -13.98
C SER A 188 13.54 -11.76 -12.64
N GLU A 189 12.53 -11.69 -11.79
CA GLU A 189 12.58 -10.96 -10.51
C GLU A 189 13.49 -11.65 -9.48
N TYR A 190 13.34 -12.97 -9.32
CA TYR A 190 14.02 -13.71 -8.25
C TYR A 190 15.25 -14.49 -8.71
N GLY A 191 15.44 -14.65 -10.02
CA GLY A 191 16.46 -15.49 -10.62
C GLY A 191 16.07 -16.97 -10.64
N ILE A 192 16.34 -17.65 -11.76
CA ILE A 192 15.88 -19.02 -12.02
C ILE A 192 16.35 -20.04 -10.96
N ASP A 193 17.52 -19.86 -10.37
CA ASP A 193 18.06 -20.80 -9.38
C ASP A 193 17.33 -20.74 -8.03
N LYS A 194 16.62 -19.64 -7.76
CA LYS A 194 15.92 -19.39 -6.48
C LYS A 194 14.43 -19.69 -6.53
N VAL A 195 13.90 -20.09 -7.69
CA VAL A 195 12.47 -20.41 -7.85
C VAL A 195 12.21 -21.91 -7.75
N SER A 196 10.97 -22.28 -7.42
CA SER A 196 10.57 -23.68 -7.30
C SER A 196 10.60 -24.44 -8.63
N ASP A 197 10.73 -25.77 -8.58
CA ASP A 197 10.69 -26.62 -9.78
C ASP A 197 9.39 -26.46 -10.58
N LYS A 198 8.28 -26.11 -9.93
CA LYS A 198 7.02 -25.82 -10.63
C LYS A 198 7.14 -24.60 -11.55
N VAL A 199 7.81 -23.54 -11.07
CA VAL A 199 8.03 -22.32 -11.86
C VAL A 199 9.02 -22.60 -12.98
N LYS A 200 10.12 -23.35 -12.72
CA LYS A 200 11.08 -23.77 -13.76
C LYS A 200 10.40 -24.56 -14.88
N ASN A 201 9.62 -25.57 -14.52
CA ASN A 201 8.88 -26.38 -15.50
C ASN A 201 7.83 -25.56 -16.28
N ALA A 202 7.21 -24.58 -15.64
CA ALA A 202 6.27 -23.68 -16.32
C ALA A 202 7.00 -22.72 -17.26
N LEU A 203 8.16 -22.20 -16.88
CA LEU A 203 8.98 -21.34 -17.74
C LEU A 203 9.33 -22.02 -19.06
N ASP A 204 9.65 -23.32 -19.05
CA ASP A 204 9.99 -24.07 -20.26
C ASP A 204 8.76 -24.37 -21.15
N LYS A 205 7.57 -24.56 -20.56
CA LYS A 205 6.37 -25.07 -21.25
C LYS A 205 5.34 -23.99 -21.58
N ASN A 206 5.14 -23.06 -20.66
CA ASN A 206 4.16 -21.98 -20.71
C ASN A 206 4.65 -20.81 -19.84
N PRO A 207 5.55 -19.95 -20.37
CA PRO A 207 6.11 -18.79 -19.65
C PRO A 207 5.03 -17.87 -19.05
N ASP A 208 3.86 -17.77 -19.70
CA ASP A 208 2.73 -16.94 -19.30
C ASP A 208 1.87 -17.55 -18.17
N GLN A 209 2.16 -18.78 -17.75
CA GLN A 209 1.44 -19.39 -16.64
C GLN A 209 1.61 -18.54 -15.38
N LYS A 210 0.48 -18.07 -14.83
CA LYS A 210 0.45 -17.25 -13.62
C LYS A 210 0.55 -18.10 -12.37
N PHE A 211 1.23 -17.56 -11.37
CA PHE A 211 1.29 -18.09 -10.01
C PHE A 211 0.92 -16.99 -9.02
N THR A 212 0.08 -17.34 -8.05
CA THR A 212 -0.19 -16.47 -6.91
C THR A 212 0.99 -16.53 -5.92
N LEU A 213 1.53 -15.36 -5.61
CA LEU A 213 2.59 -15.16 -4.63
C LEU A 213 2.05 -14.44 -3.41
N ILE A 214 2.70 -14.64 -2.28
CA ILE A 214 2.40 -13.97 -1.02
C ILE A 214 3.66 -13.22 -0.57
N HIS A 215 3.59 -11.90 -0.53
CA HIS A 215 4.57 -11.08 0.16
C HIS A 215 4.09 -10.90 1.60
N ALA A 216 4.83 -11.43 2.57
CA ALA A 216 4.51 -11.27 3.98
C ALA A 216 5.61 -10.48 4.71
N ILE A 217 5.24 -9.35 5.30
CA ILE A 217 6.12 -8.46 6.05
C ILE A 217 5.80 -8.65 7.54
N TYR A 218 6.84 -8.88 8.33
CA TYR A 218 6.75 -9.16 9.76
C TYR A 218 7.73 -8.31 10.55
N PRO A 219 7.47 -8.12 11.86
CA PRO A 219 8.48 -7.61 12.77
C PRO A 219 9.72 -8.50 12.72
N ARG A 220 10.89 -7.88 12.75
CA ARG A 220 12.15 -8.60 12.82
C ARG A 220 12.21 -9.38 14.13
N SER A 221 12.58 -10.67 14.06
CA SER A 221 12.83 -11.48 15.27
C SER A 221 13.87 -10.81 16.15
N LYS A 222 13.67 -10.85 17.48
CA LYS A 222 14.59 -10.26 18.48
C LYS A 222 16.04 -10.75 18.32
N GLU A 223 16.23 -11.96 17.80
CA GLU A 223 17.54 -12.57 17.55
C GLU A 223 18.32 -11.90 16.40
N HIS A 224 17.63 -11.19 15.50
CA HIS A 224 18.22 -10.53 14.34
C HIS A 224 18.28 -9.00 14.46
N VAL A 225 17.85 -8.46 15.61
CA VAL A 225 17.96 -7.02 15.90
C VAL A 225 19.42 -6.73 16.23
N LYS A 226 20.13 -6.04 15.31
CA LYS A 226 21.40 -5.41 15.66
C LYS A 226 21.10 -4.38 16.74
N ARG A 227 21.59 -4.59 17.96
CA ARG A 227 21.57 -3.55 18.99
C ARG A 227 22.43 -2.40 18.46
N ILE A 228 21.80 -1.23 18.29
CA ILE A 228 22.46 0.03 17.98
C ILE A 228 22.99 0.58 19.29
#